data_AF-A0AAW7Z584-F1
#
_entry.id   AF-A0AAW7Z584-F1
#
_cell.length_a   1.000
_cell.length_b   1.000
_cell.length_c   1.000
_cell.angle_alpha   90.00
_cell.angle_beta   90.00
_cell.angle_gamma   90.00
#
_symmetry.space_group_name_H-M   'P 1'
#
loop_
_entity.id
_entity.type
_entity.pdbx_description
1 polymer ?
#
loop_
_entity_poly.entity_id
_entity_poly.type
_entity_poly.pdbx_seq_one_letter_code
_entity_poly.pdbx_strand_id
1 'polypeptide(L)'
;MEYLTDWKFWSAFIALIALVLSQLPPIHILIRRPKLELEAYQRIFINHKIGSPNLQCHLIIRNAGRGTIRIKGIQCCIKRDGKEVMSFPAQNYIVKPSENQWVLFTGFELNPLEEWSHTLQFFNFAEREDEKLYQQSEINLKNEIARIKEEKGEKFFAIASDSAVKPFLDMFEKHFCWLPGDYSMEISVITNDPKVTAVASYRFTLFESQSETLKEHKLGYPSGAAIYWESQNYLGQWINIEEKSG
;
A
#
# COMPACT_ATOMS: atom_id res chain seq x y z
N MET A 1 -65.65 -18.41 3.34
CA MET A 1 -64.82 -19.14 2.35
C MET A 1 -64.88 -18.51 0.94
N GLU A 2 -65.48 -17.33 0.73
CA GLU A 2 -65.57 -16.70 -0.60
C GLU A 2 -64.32 -15.91 -1.03
N TYR A 3 -63.49 -15.47 -0.09
CA TYR A 3 -62.29 -14.68 -0.41
C TYR A 3 -61.16 -15.48 -1.08
N LEU A 4 -61.12 -16.80 -0.89
CA LEU A 4 -60.08 -17.64 -1.48
C LEU A 4 -60.26 -17.84 -3.00
N THR A 5 -61.46 -17.60 -3.52
CA THR A 5 -61.82 -17.74 -4.94
C THR A 5 -62.00 -16.41 -5.68
N ASP A 6 -61.94 -15.26 -4.98
CA ASP A 6 -62.09 -13.95 -5.61
C ASP A 6 -60.80 -13.49 -6.29
N TRP A 7 -60.82 -13.40 -7.63
CA TRP A 7 -59.68 -12.98 -8.43
C TRP A 7 -59.24 -11.53 -8.14
N LYS A 8 -60.17 -10.66 -7.71
CA LYS A 8 -59.87 -9.27 -7.37
C LYS A 8 -59.06 -9.19 -6.08
N PHE A 9 -59.39 -10.03 -5.09
CA PHE A 9 -58.61 -10.17 -3.86
C PHE A 9 -57.18 -10.61 -4.17
N TRP A 10 -56.99 -11.66 -4.98
CA TRP A 10 -55.66 -12.14 -5.35
C TRP A 10 -54.86 -11.13 -6.17
N SER A 11 -55.50 -10.38 -7.07
CA SER A 11 -54.84 -9.33 -7.84
C SER A 11 -54.36 -8.19 -6.93
N ALA A 12 -55.19 -7.74 -6.00
CA ALA A 12 -54.82 -6.72 -5.02
C ALA A 12 -53.72 -7.21 -4.07
N PHE A 13 -53.79 -8.47 -3.62
CA PHE A 13 -52.79 -9.09 -2.76
C PHE A 13 -51.43 -9.24 -3.45
N ILE A 14 -51.40 -9.73 -4.69
CA ILE A 14 -50.16 -9.85 -5.48
C ILE A 14 -49.59 -8.46 -5.80
N ALA A 15 -50.42 -7.47 -6.12
CA ALA A 15 -49.97 -6.10 -6.34
C ALA A 15 -49.36 -5.49 -5.07
N LEU A 16 -49.95 -5.74 -3.90
CA LEU A 16 -49.41 -5.32 -2.62
C LEU A 16 -48.06 -6.00 -2.32
N ILE A 17 -47.94 -7.30 -2.56
CA ILE A 17 -46.67 -8.01 -2.42
C ILE A 17 -45.62 -7.46 -3.39
N ALA A 18 -45.98 -7.24 -4.65
CA ALA A 18 -45.08 -6.69 -5.67
C ALA A 18 -44.59 -5.29 -5.28
N LEU A 19 -45.49 -4.46 -4.75
CA LEU A 19 -45.15 -3.13 -4.23
C LEU A 19 -44.21 -3.21 -3.03
N VAL A 20 -44.47 -4.10 -2.06
CA VAL A 20 -43.58 -4.28 -0.90
C VAL A 20 -42.21 -4.80 -1.33
N LEU A 21 -42.17 -5.78 -2.23
CA LEU A 21 -40.92 -6.36 -2.74
C LEU A 21 -40.15 -5.38 -3.63
N SER A 22 -40.81 -4.46 -4.33
CA SER A 22 -40.13 -3.42 -5.13
C SER A 22 -39.45 -2.36 -4.28
N GLN A 23 -39.90 -2.16 -3.03
CA GLN A 23 -39.26 -1.24 -2.09
C GLN A 23 -38.13 -1.90 -1.29
N LEU A 24 -38.02 -3.24 -1.29
CA LEU A 24 -36.96 -3.96 -0.61
C LEU A 24 -35.74 -4.13 -1.53
N PRO A 25 -34.50 -4.02 -1.00
CA PRO A 25 -33.33 -4.40 -1.76
C PRO A 25 -33.45 -5.88 -2.20
N PRO A 26 -32.92 -6.25 -3.38
CA PRO A 26 -33.07 -7.59 -3.94
C PRO A 26 -32.83 -8.69 -2.89
N ILE A 27 -33.76 -9.64 -2.76
CA ILE A 27 -33.77 -10.68 -1.70
C ILE A 27 -32.43 -11.43 -1.62
N HIS A 28 -31.75 -11.62 -2.77
CA HIS A 28 -30.45 -12.27 -2.79
C HIS A 28 -29.36 -11.52 -2.01
N ILE A 29 -29.49 -10.21 -1.77
CA ILE A 29 -28.57 -9.39 -0.97
C ILE A 29 -28.81 -9.66 0.53
N LEU A 30 -30.07 -9.82 0.93
CA LEU A 30 -30.46 -10.07 2.33
C LEU A 30 -30.02 -11.44 2.85
N ILE A 31 -29.87 -12.43 1.95
CA ILE A 31 -29.52 -13.82 2.28
C ILE A 31 -27.99 -14.07 2.23
N ARG A 32 -27.19 -13.19 1.61
CA ARG A 32 -25.73 -13.38 1.50
C ARG A 32 -25.02 -13.29 2.84
N ARG A 33 -23.96 -14.08 3.03
CA ARG A 33 -23.05 -13.93 4.19
C ARG A 33 -22.18 -12.69 4.01
N PRO A 34 -21.74 -12.02 5.09
CA PRO A 34 -20.70 -10.99 5.00
C PRO A 34 -19.47 -11.56 4.29
N LYS A 35 -18.95 -10.85 3.30
CA LYS A 35 -17.84 -11.28 2.46
C LYS A 35 -17.14 -10.04 1.92
N LEU A 36 -15.81 -9.98 2.12
CA LEU A 36 -14.94 -9.04 1.42
C LEU A 36 -14.25 -9.77 0.27
N GLU A 37 -14.13 -9.09 -0.86
CA GLU A 37 -13.29 -9.45 -1.98
C GLU A 37 -12.13 -8.45 -2.01
N LEU A 38 -10.92 -8.95 -2.25
CA LEU A 38 -9.70 -8.17 -2.27
C LEU A 38 -8.91 -8.57 -3.52
N GLU A 39 -8.53 -7.58 -4.31
CA GLU A 39 -7.71 -7.75 -5.49
C GLU A 39 -6.64 -6.65 -5.52
N ALA A 40 -5.41 -7.03 -5.86
CA ALA A 40 -4.33 -6.12 -6.19
C ALA A 40 -4.18 -6.01 -7.71
N TYR A 41 -3.91 -4.80 -8.19
CA TYR A 41 -3.55 -4.59 -9.58
C TYR A 41 -2.27 -5.35 -9.93
N GLN A 42 -2.12 -5.74 -11.20
CA GLN A 42 -1.07 -6.65 -11.69
C GLN A 42 0.37 -6.14 -11.53
N ARG A 43 0.56 -4.92 -11.03
CA ARG A 43 1.88 -4.33 -10.78
C ARG A 43 1.97 -3.68 -9.42
N ILE A 44 3.11 -3.88 -8.78
CA ILE A 44 3.54 -3.16 -7.59
C ILE A 44 4.74 -2.27 -7.94
N PHE A 45 4.95 -1.24 -7.13
CA PHE A 45 6.16 -0.45 -7.16
C PHE A 45 6.90 -0.63 -5.84
N ILE A 46 8.14 -1.09 -5.89
CA ILE A 46 9.00 -1.22 -4.70
C ILE A 46 10.07 -0.13 -4.72
N ASN A 47 10.39 0.38 -3.55
CA ASN A 47 11.50 1.31 -3.37
C ASN A 47 12.03 1.21 -1.93
N HIS A 48 12.95 2.07 -1.54
CA HIS A 48 13.35 2.24 -0.15
C HIS A 48 13.74 3.70 0.14
N LYS A 49 13.76 4.07 1.41
CA LYS A 49 14.41 5.28 1.89
C LYS A 49 15.59 4.87 2.77
N ILE A 50 16.80 4.97 2.23
CA ILE A 50 18.05 4.63 2.94
C ILE A 50 17.99 3.23 3.55
N GLY A 51 17.75 2.23 2.68
CA GLY A 51 17.57 0.83 3.06
C GLY A 51 16.16 0.48 3.52
N SER A 52 15.45 1.36 4.23
CA SER A 52 14.11 1.07 4.75
C SER A 52 13.09 0.84 3.62
N PRO A 53 12.53 -0.37 3.47
CA PRO A 53 11.71 -0.74 2.34
C PRO A 53 10.37 0.00 2.32
N ASN A 54 9.88 0.29 1.12
CA ASN A 54 8.53 0.73 0.89
C ASN A 54 7.94 0.01 -0.33
N LEU A 55 6.62 -0.10 -0.35
CA LEU A 55 5.87 -0.72 -1.43
C LEU A 55 4.64 0.12 -1.75
N GLN A 56 4.31 0.27 -3.02
CA GLN A 56 3.05 0.83 -3.48
C GLN A 56 2.29 -0.22 -4.28
N CYS A 57 1.00 -0.30 -4.02
CA CYS A 57 0.10 -1.25 -4.66
C CYS A 57 -1.29 -0.64 -4.79
N HIS A 58 -1.91 -0.82 -5.95
CA HIS A 58 -3.30 -0.45 -6.16
C HIS A 58 -4.20 -1.60 -5.75
N LEU A 59 -5.08 -1.37 -4.78
CA LEU A 59 -6.00 -2.36 -4.23
C LEU A 59 -7.44 -2.01 -4.54
N ILE A 60 -8.20 -3.04 -4.86
CA ILE A 60 -9.64 -3.03 -5.02
C ILE A 60 -10.22 -3.88 -3.90
N ILE A 61 -11.02 -3.25 -3.04
CA ILE A 61 -11.69 -3.88 -1.91
C ILE A 61 -13.19 -3.74 -2.12
N ARG A 62 -13.90 -4.86 -2.19
CA ARG A 62 -15.34 -4.88 -2.44
C ARG A 62 -16.09 -5.60 -1.34
N ASN A 63 -17.16 -5.00 -0.85
CA ASN A 63 -18.11 -5.69 0.03
C ASN A 63 -19.13 -6.46 -0.81
N ALA A 64 -18.86 -7.74 -1.06
CA ALA A 64 -19.75 -8.63 -1.81
C ALA A 64 -20.88 -9.25 -0.95
N GLY A 65 -20.82 -9.03 0.37
CA GLY A 65 -21.72 -9.62 1.35
C GLY A 65 -22.86 -8.72 1.80
N ARG A 66 -23.49 -9.10 2.92
CA ARG A 66 -24.49 -8.29 3.62
C ARG A 66 -23.87 -7.51 4.77
N GLY A 67 -24.47 -6.36 5.08
CA GLY A 67 -24.08 -5.49 6.18
C GLY A 67 -22.86 -4.63 5.88
N THR A 68 -22.75 -3.54 6.63
CA THR A 68 -21.61 -2.63 6.57
C THR A 68 -20.40 -3.24 7.28
N ILE A 69 -19.24 -3.19 6.66
CA ILE A 69 -17.99 -3.74 7.20
C ILE A 69 -17.04 -2.59 7.51
N ARG A 70 -16.50 -2.56 8.73
CA ARG A 70 -15.52 -1.56 9.11
C ARG A 70 -14.12 -2.08 8.88
N ILE A 71 -13.40 -1.44 7.97
CA ILE A 71 -11.98 -1.65 7.71
C ILE A 71 -11.18 -0.86 8.75
N LYS A 72 -10.27 -1.53 9.45
CA LYS A 72 -9.39 -0.92 10.46
C LYS A 72 -7.98 -0.69 9.95
N GLY A 73 -7.53 -1.53 9.03
CA GLY A 73 -6.15 -1.54 8.55
C GLY A 73 -5.99 -2.50 7.38
N ILE A 74 -4.88 -2.35 6.67
CA ILE A 74 -4.45 -3.27 5.63
C ILE A 74 -2.98 -3.57 5.90
N GLN A 75 -2.60 -4.84 5.85
CA GLN A 75 -1.23 -5.28 6.11
C GLN A 75 -0.69 -6.04 4.90
N CYS A 76 0.56 -5.79 4.57
CA CYS A 76 1.29 -6.51 3.54
C CYS A 76 2.44 -7.27 4.20
N CYS A 77 2.44 -8.60 4.06
CA CYS A 77 3.51 -9.48 4.50
C CYS A 77 4.24 -10.01 3.27
N ILE A 78 5.56 -9.96 3.28
CA ILE A 78 6.41 -10.41 2.19
C ILE A 78 7.38 -11.45 2.70
N LYS A 79 7.45 -12.56 1.96
CA LYS A 79 8.36 -13.67 2.21
C LYS A 79 9.26 -13.86 1.00
N ARG A 80 10.53 -14.16 1.23
CA ARG A 80 11.51 -14.58 0.22
C ARG A 80 11.97 -15.98 0.59
N ASP A 81 11.94 -16.90 -0.37
CA ASP A 81 12.30 -18.31 -0.14
C ASP A 81 11.57 -18.95 1.07
N GLY A 82 10.29 -18.58 1.25
CA GLY A 82 9.43 -19.07 2.33
C GLY A 82 9.67 -18.42 3.71
N LYS A 83 10.69 -17.59 3.88
CA LYS A 83 10.96 -16.84 5.12
C LYS A 83 10.40 -15.44 5.03
N GLU A 84 9.71 -15.01 6.08
CA GLU A 84 9.27 -13.62 6.19
C GLU A 84 10.49 -12.69 6.24
N VAL A 85 10.52 -11.72 5.34
CA VAL A 85 11.59 -10.73 5.25
C VAL A 85 11.12 -9.34 5.64
N MET A 86 9.82 -9.07 5.51
CA MET A 86 9.21 -7.80 5.89
C MET A 86 7.71 -7.93 6.03
N SER A 87 7.17 -7.09 6.90
CA SER A 87 5.74 -6.86 7.02
C SER A 87 5.54 -5.38 7.28
N PHE A 88 4.65 -4.75 6.53
CA PHE A 88 4.33 -3.33 6.67
C PHE A 88 2.83 -3.08 6.55
N PRO A 89 2.28 -2.17 7.38
CA PRO A 89 0.91 -1.71 7.25
C PRO A 89 0.79 -0.70 6.09
N ALA A 90 -0.42 -0.55 5.56
CA ALA A 90 -0.78 0.59 4.75
C ALA A 90 -0.78 1.86 5.61
N GLN A 91 -0.06 2.88 5.17
CA GLN A 91 0.05 4.15 5.90
C GLN A 91 -0.69 5.27 5.19
N ASN A 92 -0.58 5.33 3.87
CA ASN A 92 -1.14 6.39 3.05
C ASN A 92 -1.82 5.81 1.80
N TYR A 93 -2.71 6.59 1.18
CA TYR A 93 -3.28 6.26 -0.12
C TYR A 93 -3.52 7.53 -0.96
N ILE A 94 -3.68 7.36 -2.28
CA ILE A 94 -4.05 8.42 -3.21
C ILE A 94 -5.56 8.42 -3.40
N VAL A 95 -6.23 9.51 -3.05
CA VAL A 95 -7.70 9.64 -3.16
C VAL A 95 -8.14 9.65 -4.61
N LYS A 96 -7.49 10.44 -5.47
CA LYS A 96 -7.77 10.45 -6.91
C LYS A 96 -6.48 10.31 -7.68
N PRO A 97 -6.39 9.38 -8.65
CA PRO A 97 -5.18 9.21 -9.46
C PRO A 97 -4.70 10.50 -10.13
N SER A 98 -5.62 11.41 -10.46
CA SER A 98 -5.33 12.71 -11.09
C SER A 98 -4.70 13.74 -10.16
N GLU A 99 -4.86 13.62 -8.85
CA GLU A 99 -4.44 14.66 -7.88
C GLU A 99 -3.06 14.37 -7.29
N ASN A 100 -2.54 13.13 -7.44
CA ASN A 100 -1.23 12.66 -6.94
C ASN A 100 -0.93 13.09 -5.47
N GLN A 101 -1.97 13.27 -4.67
CA GLN A 101 -1.88 13.70 -3.29
C GLN A 101 -2.09 12.50 -2.37
N TRP A 102 -1.07 12.22 -1.56
CA TRP A 102 -1.14 11.21 -0.52
C TRP A 102 -1.92 11.74 0.69
N VAL A 103 -2.88 10.96 1.16
CA VAL A 103 -3.57 11.20 2.43
C VAL A 103 -3.31 10.02 3.37
N LEU A 104 -3.39 10.29 4.67
CA LEU A 104 -3.24 9.25 5.69
C LEU A 104 -4.35 8.21 5.55
N PHE A 105 -3.97 6.94 5.63
CA PHE A 105 -4.90 5.84 5.75
C PHE A 105 -5.55 5.88 7.13
N THR A 106 -6.87 5.98 7.15
CA THR A 106 -7.68 5.85 8.36
C THR A 106 -8.75 4.81 8.12
N GLY A 107 -9.19 4.14 9.18
CA GLY A 107 -10.24 3.12 9.06
C GLY A 107 -11.53 3.72 8.50
N PHE A 108 -12.20 2.97 7.63
CA PHE A 108 -13.40 3.39 6.91
C PHE A 108 -14.46 2.29 6.91
N GLU A 109 -15.67 2.62 6.48
CA GLU A 109 -16.77 1.68 6.38
C GLU A 109 -17.10 1.40 4.91
N LEU A 110 -17.39 0.15 4.59
CA LEU A 110 -17.84 -0.31 3.28
C LEU A 110 -19.25 -0.86 3.39
N ASN A 111 -20.20 -0.19 2.75
CA ASN A 111 -21.58 -0.65 2.66
C ASN A 111 -21.71 -1.84 1.71
N PRO A 112 -22.82 -2.60 1.77
CA PRO A 112 -23.05 -3.71 0.84
C PRO A 112 -22.96 -3.25 -0.62
N LEU A 113 -22.25 -4.03 -1.44
CA LEU A 113 -21.98 -3.78 -2.86
C LEU A 113 -21.07 -2.58 -3.16
N GLU A 114 -20.58 -1.90 -2.13
CA GLU A 114 -19.61 -0.81 -2.28
C GLU A 114 -18.22 -1.35 -2.61
N GLU A 115 -17.48 -0.55 -3.39
CA GLU A 115 -16.11 -0.80 -3.78
C GLU A 115 -15.24 0.39 -3.37
N TRP A 116 -14.06 0.09 -2.83
CA TRP A 116 -13.02 1.04 -2.50
C TRP A 116 -11.75 0.67 -3.27
N SER A 117 -11.29 1.56 -4.13
CA SER A 117 -10.25 1.28 -5.13
C SER A 117 -9.21 2.38 -5.20
N HIS A 118 -8.03 2.14 -4.63
CA HIS A 118 -6.99 3.16 -4.46
C HIS A 118 -5.57 2.61 -4.50
N THR A 119 -4.62 3.48 -4.83
CA THR A 119 -3.19 3.19 -4.68
C THR A 119 -2.76 3.48 -3.25
N LEU A 120 -2.22 2.47 -2.57
CA LEU A 120 -1.74 2.54 -1.20
C LEU A 120 -0.22 2.51 -1.16
N GLN A 121 0.34 3.12 -0.11
CA GLN A 121 1.75 3.04 0.25
C GLN A 121 1.88 2.28 1.57
N PHE A 122 2.74 1.26 1.54
CA PHE A 122 3.07 0.40 2.66
C PHE A 122 4.51 0.65 3.09
N PHE A 123 4.69 0.98 4.37
CA PHE A 123 6.00 1.14 4.98
C PHE A 123 5.89 1.12 6.51
N ASN A 124 7.01 0.84 7.16
CA ASN A 124 7.15 1.02 8.59
C ASN A 124 7.77 2.39 8.87
N PHE A 125 7.31 3.04 9.93
CA PHE A 125 8.03 4.19 10.47
C PHE A 125 9.39 3.73 11.00
N ALA A 126 10.39 4.59 10.86
CA ALA A 126 11.70 4.34 11.45
C ALA A 126 11.58 4.24 12.97
N GLU A 127 12.43 3.41 13.58
CA GLU A 127 12.58 3.42 15.02
C GLU A 127 13.14 4.76 15.49
N ARG A 128 12.82 5.16 16.72
CA ARG A 128 13.19 6.46 17.26
C ARG A 128 14.70 6.76 17.17
N GLU A 129 15.55 5.77 17.40
CA GLU A 129 17.00 5.94 17.34
C GLU A 129 17.48 6.12 15.89
N ASP A 130 16.94 5.34 14.95
CA ASP A 130 17.25 5.48 13.52
C ASP A 130 16.74 6.82 12.97
N GLU A 131 15.56 7.28 13.41
CA GLU A 131 15.02 8.59 13.05
C GLU A 131 15.88 9.73 13.59
N LYS A 132 16.31 9.65 14.84
CA LYS A 132 17.21 10.65 15.45
C LYS A 132 18.55 10.69 14.72
N LEU A 133 19.12 9.53 14.41
CA LEU A 133 20.36 9.42 13.66
C LEU A 133 20.19 10.03 12.26
N TYR A 134 19.10 9.70 11.57
CA TYR A 134 18.77 10.25 10.26
C TYR A 134 18.70 11.79 10.30
N GLN A 135 17.90 12.36 11.20
CA GLN A 135 17.71 13.82 11.28
C GLN A 135 19.03 14.55 11.58
N GLN A 136 19.81 14.05 12.54
CA GLN A 136 21.10 14.66 12.88
C GLN A 136 22.09 14.58 11.70
N SER A 137 22.14 13.43 11.01
CA SER A 137 23.01 13.22 9.86
C SER A 137 22.59 14.08 8.67
N GLU A 138 21.27 14.25 8.46
CA GLU A 138 20.72 15.08 7.39
C GLU A 138 21.10 16.55 7.57
N ILE A 139 21.01 17.07 8.80
CA ILE A 139 21.45 18.44 9.14
C ILE A 139 22.95 18.61 8.84
N ASN A 140 23.77 17.65 9.29
CA ASN A 140 25.22 17.70 9.07
C ASN A 140 25.55 17.71 7.57
N LEU A 141 24.91 16.83 6.79
CA LEU A 141 25.09 16.75 5.34
C LEU A 141 24.68 18.05 4.64
N LYS A 142 23.51 18.61 4.98
CA LYS A 142 23.01 19.88 4.43
C LYS A 142 23.96 21.03 4.71
N ASN A 143 24.45 21.14 5.94
CA ASN A 143 25.38 22.19 6.34
C ASN A 143 26.72 22.08 5.62
N GLU A 144 27.26 20.87 5.44
CA GLU A 144 28.50 20.66 4.70
C GLU A 144 28.35 21.02 3.22
N ILE A 145 27.25 20.59 2.58
CA ILE A 145 26.94 20.93 1.19
C ILE A 145 26.78 22.44 1.02
N ALA A 146 26.09 23.11 1.95
CA ALA A 146 25.93 24.56 1.94
C ALA A 146 27.28 25.28 2.05
N ARG A 147 28.14 24.89 2.99
CA ARG A 147 29.49 25.46 3.14
C ARG A 147 30.33 25.30 1.86
N ILE A 148 30.29 24.13 1.22
CA ILE A 148 31.01 23.89 -0.04
C ILE A 148 30.51 24.84 -1.14
N LYS A 149 29.21 25.09 -1.22
CA LYS A 149 28.62 26.03 -2.17
C LYS A 149 28.95 27.48 -1.86
N GLU A 150 29.02 27.87 -0.58
CA GLU A 150 29.46 29.21 -0.19
C GLU A 150 30.92 29.47 -0.60
N GLU A 151 31.79 28.47 -0.43
CA GLU A 151 33.21 28.57 -0.78
C GLU A 151 33.48 28.51 -2.29
N LYS A 152 32.74 27.66 -3.04
CA LYS A 152 33.00 27.37 -4.46
C LYS A 152 31.99 27.99 -5.43
N GLY A 153 30.94 28.61 -4.91
CA GLY A 153 29.83 29.21 -5.66
C GLY A 153 28.62 28.28 -5.82
N GLU A 154 27.43 28.87 -5.88
CA GLU A 154 26.13 28.18 -5.92
C GLU A 154 25.95 27.17 -7.07
N LYS A 155 26.60 27.42 -8.21
CA LYS A 155 26.53 26.52 -9.38
C LYS A 155 27.46 25.32 -9.26
N PHE A 156 28.31 25.27 -8.24
CA PHE A 156 29.22 24.15 -8.01
C PHE A 156 28.43 22.92 -7.57
N PHE A 157 28.72 21.78 -8.19
CA PHE A 157 28.15 20.50 -7.77
C PHE A 157 28.85 20.04 -6.50
N ALA A 158 28.27 20.38 -5.35
CA ALA A 158 28.81 20.05 -4.05
C ALA A 158 28.66 18.55 -3.74
N ILE A 159 29.76 17.95 -3.29
CA ILE A 159 29.83 16.57 -2.83
C ILE A 159 30.39 16.60 -1.41
N ALA A 160 29.63 16.05 -0.47
CA ALA A 160 30.02 15.93 0.92
C ALA A 160 31.09 14.86 1.13
N SER A 161 31.82 14.99 2.23
CA SER A 161 32.82 14.03 2.68
C SER A 161 32.23 12.66 3.01
N ASP A 162 33.07 11.62 2.91
CA ASP A 162 32.71 10.26 3.31
C ASP A 162 32.22 10.20 4.77
N SER A 163 32.77 11.04 5.66
CA SER A 163 32.34 11.12 7.05
C SER A 163 30.89 11.57 7.22
N ALA A 164 30.41 12.51 6.40
CA ALA A 164 29.03 12.96 6.44
C ALA A 164 28.08 11.95 5.80
N VAL A 165 28.57 11.14 4.86
CA VAL A 165 27.77 10.15 4.12
C VAL A 165 27.67 8.83 4.87
N LYS A 166 28.71 8.46 5.63
CA LYS A 166 28.84 7.18 6.33
C LYS A 166 27.59 6.76 7.13
N PRO A 167 26.94 7.63 7.93
CA PRO A 167 25.76 7.23 8.69
C PRO A 167 24.62 6.70 7.80
N PHE A 168 24.43 7.28 6.62
CA PHE A 168 23.39 6.84 5.68
C PHE A 168 23.75 5.52 5.01
N LEU A 169 25.03 5.30 4.71
CA LEU A 169 25.50 4.01 4.19
C LEU A 169 25.32 2.91 5.25
N ASP A 170 25.68 3.18 6.51
CA ASP A 170 25.53 2.23 7.60
C ASP A 170 24.03 1.90 7.85
N MET A 171 23.14 2.90 7.80
CA MET A 171 21.68 2.68 7.84
C MET A 171 21.18 1.86 6.65
N PHE A 172 21.67 2.17 5.44
CA PHE A 172 21.30 1.41 4.26
C PHE A 172 21.65 -0.07 4.42
N GLU A 173 22.89 -0.39 4.81
CA GLU A 173 23.34 -1.78 4.97
C GLU A 173 22.56 -2.51 6.07
N LYS A 174 22.15 -1.80 7.12
CA LYS A 174 21.32 -2.35 8.20
C LYS A 174 19.91 -2.73 7.74
N HIS A 175 19.28 -1.92 6.89
CA HIS A 175 17.84 -2.04 6.59
C HIS A 175 17.51 -2.59 5.20
N PHE A 176 18.44 -2.53 4.25
CA PHE A 176 18.18 -2.94 2.87
C PHE A 176 17.88 -4.43 2.75
N CYS A 177 16.82 -4.75 2.01
CA CYS A 177 16.24 -6.10 2.00
C CYS A 177 15.67 -6.53 0.63
N TRP A 178 15.74 -5.67 -0.39
CA TRP A 178 15.33 -5.97 -1.76
C TRP A 178 16.44 -6.70 -2.50
N LEU A 179 16.64 -7.97 -2.17
CA LEU A 179 17.64 -8.86 -2.76
C LEU A 179 17.03 -9.70 -3.88
N PRO A 180 17.82 -10.14 -4.88
CA PRO A 180 17.30 -10.98 -5.95
C PRO A 180 16.66 -12.27 -5.41
N GLY A 181 15.63 -12.74 -6.10
CA GLY A 181 14.96 -13.99 -5.78
C GLY A 181 13.44 -13.96 -5.93
N ASP A 182 12.82 -15.07 -5.55
CA ASP A 182 11.38 -15.25 -5.62
C ASP A 182 10.70 -14.85 -4.32
N TYR A 183 9.68 -14.01 -4.47
CA TYR A 183 8.91 -13.46 -3.38
C TYR A 183 7.47 -13.97 -3.40
N SER A 184 6.90 -14.11 -2.21
CA SER A 184 5.47 -14.18 -2.04
C SER A 184 4.98 -13.03 -1.18
N MET A 185 3.93 -12.37 -1.65
CA MET A 185 3.28 -11.25 -0.99
C MET A 185 1.89 -11.67 -0.55
N GLU A 186 1.53 -11.36 0.69
CA GLU A 186 0.21 -11.57 1.24
C GLU A 186 -0.35 -10.24 1.71
N ILE A 187 -1.51 -9.85 1.18
CA ILE A 187 -2.21 -8.63 1.58
C ILE A 187 -3.44 -9.04 2.36
N SER A 188 -3.57 -8.54 3.59
CA SER A 188 -4.68 -8.85 4.48
C SER A 188 -5.43 -7.58 4.89
N VAL A 189 -6.75 -7.64 4.86
CA VAL A 189 -7.65 -6.54 5.25
C VAL A 189 -8.15 -6.80 6.67
N ILE A 190 -7.72 -5.98 7.61
CA ILE A 190 -8.07 -6.09 9.02
C ILE A 190 -9.42 -5.41 9.25
N THR A 191 -10.39 -6.18 9.71
CA THR A 191 -11.79 -5.76 9.92
C THR A 191 -12.13 -5.69 11.41
N ASN A 192 -13.33 -5.18 11.73
CA ASN A 192 -13.91 -5.30 13.06
C ASN A 192 -14.38 -6.72 13.42
N ASP A 193 -14.79 -7.52 12.43
CA ASP A 193 -15.12 -8.93 12.58
C ASP A 193 -14.06 -9.81 11.90
N PRO A 194 -13.23 -10.57 12.64
CA PRO A 194 -12.20 -11.44 12.09
C PRO A 194 -12.71 -12.51 11.13
N LYS A 195 -14.01 -12.86 11.19
CA LYS A 195 -14.61 -13.82 10.25
C LYS A 195 -14.79 -13.27 8.84
N VAL A 196 -14.61 -11.96 8.65
CA VAL A 196 -14.84 -11.23 7.40
C VAL A 196 -13.54 -10.61 6.86
N THR A 197 -12.38 -11.00 7.40
CA THR A 197 -11.07 -10.61 6.87
C THR A 197 -10.86 -11.24 5.49
N ALA A 198 -10.45 -10.42 4.52
CA ALA A 198 -10.03 -10.88 3.20
C ALA A 198 -8.50 -10.95 3.14
N VAL A 199 -7.99 -11.97 2.46
CA VAL A 199 -6.56 -12.18 2.22
C VAL A 199 -6.36 -12.51 0.75
N ALA A 200 -5.41 -11.84 0.12
CA ALA A 200 -5.00 -12.09 -1.26
C ALA A 200 -3.50 -12.37 -1.30
N SER A 201 -3.10 -13.38 -2.07
CA SER A 201 -1.72 -13.87 -2.13
C SER A 201 -1.18 -13.77 -3.55
N TYR A 202 0.05 -13.27 -3.66
CA TYR A 202 0.72 -13.02 -4.91
C TYR A 202 2.15 -13.56 -4.91
N ARG A 203 2.72 -13.74 -6.09
CA ARG A 203 4.14 -14.03 -6.32
C ARG A 203 4.73 -12.97 -7.23
N PHE A 204 6.02 -12.73 -7.05
CA PHE A 204 6.81 -11.96 -7.99
C PHE A 204 8.28 -12.34 -7.86
N THR A 205 9.06 -12.08 -8.91
CA THR A 205 10.50 -12.28 -8.92
C THR A 205 11.18 -10.92 -8.98
N LEU A 206 12.17 -10.71 -8.12
CA LEU A 206 13.06 -9.56 -8.21
C LEU A 206 14.34 -9.99 -8.89
N PHE A 207 14.60 -9.44 -10.08
CA PHE A 207 15.81 -9.74 -10.83
C PHE A 207 17.04 -9.00 -10.28
N GLU A 208 18.21 -9.50 -10.61
CA GLU A 208 19.51 -8.93 -10.22
C GLU A 208 19.63 -7.47 -10.61
N SER A 209 19.27 -7.14 -11.86
CA SER A 209 19.32 -5.76 -12.38
C SER A 209 18.46 -4.81 -11.56
N GLN A 210 17.26 -5.24 -11.16
CA GLN A 210 16.33 -4.42 -10.37
C GLN A 210 16.85 -4.21 -8.94
N SER A 211 17.42 -5.25 -8.33
CA SER A 211 18.05 -5.15 -7.01
C SER A 211 19.25 -4.20 -7.03
N GLU A 212 20.10 -4.29 -8.06
CA GLU A 212 21.25 -3.38 -8.21
C GLU A 212 20.80 -1.94 -8.43
N THR A 213 19.78 -1.67 -9.26
CA THR A 213 19.24 -0.31 -9.40
C THR A 213 18.73 0.27 -8.08
N LEU A 214 18.13 -0.55 -7.21
CA LEU A 214 17.74 -0.08 -5.88
C LEU A 214 19.00 0.25 -5.03
N LYS A 215 20.05 -0.57 -5.08
CA LYS A 215 21.31 -0.29 -4.36
C LYS A 215 22.03 0.97 -4.85
N GLU A 216 21.89 1.33 -6.14
CA GLU A 216 22.49 2.51 -6.75
C GLU A 216 22.04 3.83 -6.11
N HIS A 217 20.94 3.84 -5.35
CA HIS A 217 20.49 5.00 -4.57
C HIS A 217 21.60 5.58 -3.67
N LYS A 218 22.49 4.71 -3.16
CA LYS A 218 23.65 5.11 -2.35
C LYS A 218 24.60 6.06 -3.07
N LEU A 219 24.69 5.97 -4.40
CA LEU A 219 25.53 6.84 -5.22
C LEU A 219 25.07 8.30 -5.15
N GLY A 220 23.80 8.54 -4.80
CA GLY A 220 23.23 9.87 -4.63
C GLY A 220 23.60 10.56 -3.32
N TYR A 221 23.91 9.78 -2.26
CA TYR A 221 24.01 10.28 -0.90
C TYR A 221 25.03 11.42 -0.72
N PRO A 222 26.23 11.39 -1.35
CA PRO A 222 27.19 12.48 -1.21
C PRO A 222 26.69 13.85 -1.70
N SER A 223 25.75 13.86 -2.65
CA SER A 223 25.11 15.08 -3.16
C SER A 223 23.80 15.43 -2.43
N GLY A 224 23.41 14.64 -1.44
CA GLY A 224 22.10 14.71 -0.79
C GLY A 224 20.95 14.13 -1.59
N ALA A 225 21.20 13.65 -2.81
CA ALA A 225 20.20 12.98 -3.64
C ALA A 225 19.73 11.70 -2.94
N ALA A 226 18.43 11.42 -3.04
CA ALA A 226 17.75 10.31 -2.35
C ALA A 226 17.73 10.42 -0.80
N ILE A 227 18.30 11.48 -0.21
CA ILE A 227 18.22 11.79 1.22
C ILE A 227 17.20 12.90 1.44
N TYR A 228 17.56 14.16 1.17
CA TYR A 228 16.69 15.30 1.45
C TYR A 228 16.01 15.89 0.22
N TRP A 229 16.36 15.39 -0.96
CA TRP A 229 15.67 15.70 -2.20
C TRP A 229 15.57 14.44 -3.07
N GLU A 230 14.47 14.34 -3.80
CA GLU A 230 14.17 13.19 -4.65
C GLU A 230 14.77 13.39 -6.04
N SER A 231 15.58 12.43 -6.49
CA SER A 231 16.27 12.47 -7.78
C SER A 231 15.61 11.50 -8.76
N GLN A 232 15.43 11.94 -10.01
CA GLN A 232 14.96 11.08 -11.09
C GLN A 232 15.96 9.98 -11.47
N ASN A 233 17.20 10.07 -11.00
CA ASN A 233 18.22 9.05 -11.24
C ASN A 233 18.10 7.86 -10.28
N TYR A 234 17.38 8.01 -9.16
CA TYR A 234 17.28 7.01 -8.09
C TYR A 234 15.81 6.67 -7.84
N LEU A 235 15.20 6.05 -8.85
CA LEU A 235 13.79 5.64 -8.80
C LEU A 235 13.65 4.21 -8.24
N GLY A 236 12.45 3.90 -7.78
CA GLY A 236 12.06 2.53 -7.45
C GLY A 236 11.79 1.69 -8.70
N GLN A 237 11.32 0.46 -8.49
CA GLN A 237 11.13 -0.55 -9.53
C GLN A 237 9.67 -0.97 -9.62
N TRP A 238 9.14 -0.98 -10.85
CA TRP A 238 7.85 -1.61 -11.15
C TRP A 238 8.04 -3.11 -11.35
N ILE A 239 7.20 -3.91 -10.69
CA ILE A 239 7.27 -5.37 -10.70
C ILE A 239 5.89 -5.92 -10.99
N ASN A 240 5.81 -6.88 -11.92
CA ASN A 240 4.58 -7.61 -12.16
C ASN A 240 4.35 -8.62 -11.04
N ILE A 241 3.11 -8.71 -10.58
CA ILE A 241 2.70 -9.72 -9.60
C ILE A 241 1.74 -10.71 -10.26
N GLU A 242 1.82 -11.95 -9.82
CA GLU A 242 0.93 -13.03 -10.26
C GLU A 242 0.14 -13.53 -9.06
N GLU A 243 -1.18 -13.62 -9.20
CA GLU A 243 -2.03 -14.17 -8.16
C GLU A 243 -1.69 -15.65 -7.93
N LYS A 244 -1.51 -16.03 -6.66
CA LYS A 244 -1.43 -17.45 -6.32
C LYS A 244 -2.83 -18.02 -6.45
N SER A 245 -3.13 -18.68 -7.56
CA SER A 245 -4.32 -19.53 -7.67
C SER A 245 -4.29 -20.52 -6.49
N GLY A 246 -5.31 -20.42 -5.62
CA GLY A 246 -5.51 -21.33 -4.50
C GLY A 246 -5.91 -22.73 -4.95
#